data_AF-A0AAW1KNX3-F1
#
_entry.id   AF-A0AAW1KNX3-F1
#
_cell.length_a   1.000
_cell.length_b   1.000
_cell.length_c   1.000
_cell.angle_alpha   90.00
_cell.angle_beta   90.00
_cell.angle_gamma   90.00
#
_symmetry.space_group_name_H-M   'P 1'
#
loop_
_entity.id
_entity.type
_entity.pdbx_description
1 polymer ?
#
loop_
_entity_poly.entity_id
_entity_poly.type
_entity_poly.pdbx_seq_one_letter_code
_entity_poly.pdbx_strand_id
1 'polypeptide(L)'
;MSLNLPGKILILDGHASYKDLDVIEFARKNHIHMLSTPPYTTHELQPRDHTFMMPFKSAYKDACASWMRSYPGVRISEYEIAGFVASAFKRCMCLVDEIVSWRKNQ
;
A
#
# COMPACT_ATOMS: atom_id res chain seq x y z
N MET A 1 -2.22 -37.53 4.11
CA MET A 1 -3.43 -36.89 3.54
C MET A 1 -3.38 -35.42 3.94
N SER A 2 -2.70 -34.57 3.16
CA SER A 2 -2.56 -33.15 3.49
C SER A 2 -3.80 -32.43 3.00
N LEU A 3 -4.58 -31.86 3.92
CA LEU A 3 -5.77 -31.09 3.62
C LEU A 3 -5.37 -29.81 2.87
N ASN A 4 -5.81 -29.68 1.61
CA ASN A 4 -5.79 -28.43 0.85
C ASN A 4 -6.81 -27.46 1.47
N LEU A 5 -6.42 -26.78 2.54
CA LEU A 5 -7.11 -25.56 2.99
C LEU A 5 -6.62 -24.39 2.12
N PRO A 6 -7.48 -23.41 1.79
CA PRO A 6 -7.07 -22.23 1.03
C PRO A 6 -6.02 -21.46 1.83
N GLY A 7 -4.75 -21.66 1.48
CA GLY A 7 -3.62 -21.02 2.14
C GLY A 7 -3.68 -19.52 1.96
N LYS A 8 -3.46 -18.75 3.04
CA LYS A 8 -3.34 -17.30 2.94
C LYS A 8 -1.95 -16.99 2.38
N ILE A 9 -1.88 -16.18 1.33
CA ILE A 9 -0.60 -15.77 0.74
C ILE A 9 -0.31 -14.33 1.17
N LEU A 10 0.87 -14.12 1.74
CA LEU A 10 1.38 -12.81 2.11
C LEU A 10 2.56 -12.47 1.20
N ILE A 11 2.43 -11.41 0.41
CA ILE A 11 3.50 -10.91 -0.45
C ILE A 11 4.22 -9.80 0.29
N LEU A 12 5.52 -9.97 0.52
CA LEU A 12 6.35 -9.08 1.33
C LEU A 12 7.37 -8.37 0.43
N ASP A 13 7.58 -7.08 0.68
CA ASP A 13 8.77 -6.41 0.20
C ASP A 13 9.96 -6.99 0.98
N GLY A 14 11.08 -7.28 0.31
CA GLY A 14 12.23 -8.03 0.87
C GLY A 14 12.99 -7.36 2.02
N HIS A 15 12.34 -6.44 2.76
CA HIS A 15 12.87 -5.73 3.92
C HIS A 15 13.25 -6.70 5.05
N ALA A 16 14.29 -6.34 5.80
CA ALA A 16 14.91 -7.23 6.78
C ALA A 16 13.98 -7.58 7.96
N SER A 17 13.04 -6.70 8.32
CA SER A 17 12.10 -6.89 9.43
C SER A 17 11.15 -8.08 9.27
N TYR A 18 10.96 -8.61 8.06
CA TYR A 18 10.11 -9.79 7.86
C TYR A 18 10.87 -11.12 7.97
N LYS A 19 12.18 -11.05 8.19
CA LYS A 19 13.06 -12.22 8.32
C LYS A 19 13.27 -12.62 9.78
N ASP A 20 12.58 -11.96 10.70
CA ASP A 20 12.59 -12.29 12.12
C ASP A 20 11.92 -13.64 12.35
N LEU A 21 12.53 -14.44 13.22
CA LEU A 21 12.10 -15.81 13.50
C LEU A 21 10.66 -15.86 14.01
N ASP A 22 10.27 -14.92 14.87
CA ASP A 22 8.93 -14.83 15.45
C ASP A 22 7.85 -14.65 14.37
N VAL A 23 8.15 -13.86 13.32
CA VAL A 23 7.25 -13.61 12.19
C VAL A 23 7.08 -14.88 11.35
N ILE A 24 8.16 -15.61 11.11
CA ILE A 24 8.16 -16.87 10.37
C ILE A 24 7.40 -17.96 11.12
N GLU A 25 7.62 -18.08 12.43
CA GLU A 25 6.92 -19.05 13.27
C GLU A 25 5.43 -18.74 13.36
N PHE A 26 5.06 -17.47 13.48
CA PHE A 26 3.67 -17.03 13.44
C PHE A 26 3.01 -17.38 12.11
N ALA A 27 3.66 -17.08 10.98
CA ALA A 27 3.14 -17.39 9.65
C ALA A 27 2.96 -18.91 9.45
N ARG A 28 3.95 -19.72 9.89
CA ARG A 28 3.88 -21.18 9.80
C ARG A 28 2.74 -21.75 10.65
N LYS A 29 2.54 -21.24 11.86
CA LYS A 29 1.45 -21.64 12.76
C LYS A 29 0.06 -21.32 12.20
N ASN A 30 -0.04 -20.24 11.41
CA ASN A 30 -1.30 -19.76 10.83
C ASN A 30 -1.52 -20.21 9.37
N HIS A 31 -0.68 -21.11 8.84
CA HIS A 31 -0.74 -21.55 7.44
C HIS A 31 -0.69 -20.39 6.44
N ILE A 32 0.16 -19.40 6.72
CA ILE A 32 0.41 -18.24 5.87
C ILE A 32 1.66 -18.53 5.04
N HIS A 33 1.51 -18.58 3.72
CA HIS A 33 2.62 -18.68 2.78
C HIS A 33 3.21 -17.29 2.55
N MET A 34 4.44 -17.07 2.97
CA MET A 34 5.14 -15.80 2.75
C MET A 34 5.97 -15.87 1.47
N LEU A 35 5.74 -14.93 0.56
CA LEU A 35 6.50 -14.76 -0.68
C LEU A 35 7.23 -13.42 -0.64
N SER A 36 8.57 -13.44 -0.65
CA SER A 36 9.37 -12.22 -0.71
C SER A 36 9.81 -11.91 -2.14
N THR A 37 9.67 -10.66 -2.58
CA THR A 37 10.22 -10.23 -3.87
C THR A 37 11.77 -10.26 -3.84
N PRO A 38 12.45 -10.68 -4.92
CA PRO A 38 13.90 -10.72 -4.96
C PRO A 38 14.52 -9.32 -4.74
N PRO A 39 15.68 -9.22 -4.05
CA PRO A 39 16.35 -7.95 -3.83
C PRO A 39 16.65 -7.25 -5.15
N TYR A 40 16.58 -5.91 -5.15
CA TYR A 40 16.73 -5.04 -6.32
C TYR A 40 15.61 -5.02 -7.37
N THR A 41 14.45 -5.64 -7.11
CA THR A 41 13.26 -5.55 -8.01
C THR A 41 12.20 -4.54 -7.57
N THR A 42 12.43 -3.81 -6.47
CA THR A 42 11.47 -2.86 -5.88
C THR A 42 10.98 -1.79 -6.86
N HIS A 43 11.87 -1.31 -7.73
CA HIS A 43 11.59 -0.18 -8.63
C HIS A 43 10.76 -0.56 -9.87
N GLU A 44 10.71 -1.83 -10.26
CA GLU A 44 9.99 -2.27 -11.48
C GLU A 44 8.83 -3.23 -11.19
N LEU A 45 8.93 -4.03 -10.12
CA LEU A 45 8.02 -5.15 -9.86
C LEU A 45 7.05 -4.94 -8.71
N GLN A 46 7.02 -3.75 -8.09
CA GLN A 46 6.00 -3.45 -7.09
C GLN A 46 4.80 -2.74 -7.75
N PRO A 47 3.72 -3.49 -8.11
CA PRO A 47 2.46 -2.86 -8.46
C PRO A 47 1.98 -1.92 -7.35
N ARG A 48 2.37 -2.15 -6.10
CA ARG A 48 2.12 -1.25 -4.95
C ARG A 48 2.55 0.20 -5.21
N ASP A 49 3.72 0.41 -5.81
CA ASP A 49 4.23 1.75 -6.04
C ASP A 49 3.58 2.43 -7.24
N HIS A 50 3.27 1.66 -8.29
CA HIS A 50 2.67 2.19 -9.52
C HIS A 50 1.14 2.34 -9.46
N THR A 51 0.42 1.43 -8.82
CA THR A 51 -1.06 1.43 -8.84
C THR A 51 -1.68 2.20 -7.68
N PHE A 52 -1.02 2.23 -6.51
CA PHE A 52 -1.54 2.89 -5.33
C PHE A 52 -0.69 4.09 -4.89
N MET A 53 0.63 3.93 -4.74
CA MET A 53 1.45 5.03 -4.22
C MET A 53 1.56 6.21 -5.20
N MET A 54 1.58 5.96 -6.51
CA MET A 54 1.63 7.02 -7.52
C MET A 54 0.39 7.94 -7.48
N PRO A 55 -0.86 7.43 -7.59
CA PRO A 55 -2.04 8.28 -7.45
C PRO A 55 -2.15 8.88 -6.05
N PHE A 56 -1.67 8.18 -5.01
CA PHE A 56 -1.68 8.69 -3.63
C PHE A 56 -0.78 9.90 -3.44
N LYS A 57 0.46 9.84 -3.92
CA LYS A 57 1.39 10.97 -3.89
C LYS A 57 0.83 12.17 -4.65
N SER A 58 0.19 11.94 -5.80
CA SER A 58 -0.46 12.98 -6.58
C SER A 58 -1.62 13.63 -5.82
N ALA A 59 -2.56 12.83 -5.32
CA ALA A 59 -3.72 13.33 -4.57
C ALA A 59 -3.33 14.06 -3.27
N TYR A 60 -2.30 13.57 -2.57
CA TYR A 60 -1.76 14.23 -1.38
C TYR A 60 -1.13 15.58 -1.73
N LYS A 61 -0.34 15.65 -2.81
CA LYS A 61 0.24 16.90 -3.30
C LYS A 61 -0.84 17.93 -3.65
N ASP A 62 -1.91 17.50 -4.31
CA ASP A 62 -3.05 18.37 -4.64
C ASP A 62 -3.74 18.92 -3.38
N ALA A 63 -3.97 18.07 -2.38
CA ALA A 63 -4.60 18.46 -1.13
C ALA A 63 -3.75 19.50 -0.37
N CYS A 64 -2.44 19.26 -0.26
CA CYS A 64 -1.49 20.21 0.32
C CYS A 64 -1.48 21.54 -0.45
N ALA A 65 -1.41 21.49 -1.79
CA ALA A 65 -1.38 22.68 -2.63
C ALA A 65 -2.68 23.49 -2.58
N SER A 66 -3.84 22.82 -2.46
CA SER A 66 -5.12 23.49 -2.23
C SER A 66 -5.13 24.20 -0.88
N TRP A 67 -4.72 23.51 0.19
CA TRP A 67 -4.71 24.08 1.53
C TRP A 67 -3.75 25.27 1.66
N MET A 68 -2.53 25.17 1.13
CA MET A 68 -1.57 26.29 1.13
C MET A 68 -2.07 27.53 0.37
N ARG A 69 -2.90 27.34 -0.66
CA ARG A 69 -3.54 28.46 -1.39
C ARG A 69 -4.67 29.11 -0.58
N SER A 70 -5.42 28.31 0.17
CA SER A 70 -6.49 28.81 1.04
C SER A 70 -5.97 29.49 2.31
N TYR A 71 -4.79 29.10 2.81
CA TYR A 71 -4.20 29.60 4.05
C TYR A 71 -2.75 30.07 3.83
N PRO A 72 -2.53 31.18 3.09
CA PRO A 72 -1.20 31.66 2.77
C PRO A 72 -0.43 32.07 4.04
N GLY A 73 0.81 31.59 4.18
CA GLY A 73 1.69 31.91 5.32
C GLY A 73 1.44 31.10 6.58
N VAL A 74 0.43 30.22 6.60
CA VAL A 74 0.17 29.32 7.72
C VAL A 74 0.93 28.01 7.53
N ARG A 75 1.51 27.49 8.62
CA ARG A 75 2.21 26.20 8.61
C ARG A 75 1.20 25.05 8.68
N ILE A 76 1.46 24.00 7.90
CA ILE A 76 0.74 22.73 8.00
C ILE A 76 1.10 22.07 9.34
N SER A 77 0.08 21.82 10.15
CA SER A 77 0.08 21.07 11.40
C SER A 77 -0.24 19.59 11.18
N GLU A 78 -0.03 18.78 12.20
CA GLU A 78 -0.29 17.33 12.17
C GLU A 78 -1.76 16.99 11.88
N TYR A 79 -2.70 17.82 12.32
CA TYR A 79 -4.14 17.63 12.05
C TYR A 79 -4.47 17.77 10.56
N GLU A 80 -3.83 18.72 9.89
CA GLU A 80 -4.00 18.93 8.45
C GLU A 80 -3.36 17.79 7.67
N ILE A 81 -2.18 17.31 8.10
CA ILE A 81 -1.55 16.12 7.53
C ILE A 81 -2.51 14.92 7.60
N ALA A 82 -3.11 14.66 8.76
CA ALA A 82 -4.08 13.56 8.91
C ALA A 82 -5.28 13.72 7.96
N GLY A 83 -5.79 14.95 7.80
CA GLY A 83 -6.85 15.27 6.85
C GLY A 83 -6.46 15.03 5.38
N PHE A 84 -5.25 15.44 4.99
CA PHE A 84 -4.73 15.24 3.64
C PHE A 84 -4.51 13.75 3.33
N VAL A 85 -3.95 13.01 4.28
CA VAL A 85 -3.77 11.55 4.15
C VAL A 85 -5.13 10.87 3.98
N ALA A 86 -6.13 11.20 4.81
CA ALA A 86 -7.47 10.61 4.70
C ALA A 86 -8.13 10.94 3.35
N SER A 87 -7.99 12.18 2.87
CA SER A 87 -8.53 12.61 1.58
C SER A 87 -7.84 11.90 0.40
N ALA A 88 -6.51 11.86 0.40
CA ALA A 88 -5.72 11.19 -0.63
C ALA A 88 -5.99 9.68 -0.66
N PHE A 89 -6.11 9.05 0.51
CA PHE A 89 -6.42 7.63 0.64
C PHE A 89 -7.77 7.27 0.04
N LYS A 90 -8.83 8.04 0.35
CA LYS A 90 -10.16 7.86 -0.24
C LYS A 90 -10.14 7.94 -1.76
N ARG A 91 -9.41 8.92 -2.31
CA ARG A 91 -9.30 9.12 -3.76
C ARG A 91 -8.56 7.97 -4.46
N CYS A 92 -7.59 7.35 -3.79
CA CYS A 92 -6.84 6.22 -4.34
C CYS A 92 -7.61 4.90 -4.26
N MET A 93 -8.38 4.68 -3.19
CA MET A 93 -9.22 3.49 -3.07
C MET A 93 -10.23 3.40 -4.23
N CYS A 94 -10.86 4.52 -4.59
CA CYS A 94 -11.76 4.59 -5.74
C CYS A 94 -11.06 4.18 -7.06
N LEU A 95 -9.84 4.66 -7.30
CA LEU A 95 -9.06 4.33 -8.50
C LEU A 95 -8.63 2.85 -8.55
N VAL A 96 -8.28 2.26 -7.39
CA VAL A 96 -7.92 0.84 -7.32
C VAL A 96 -9.13 -0.04 -7.60
N ASP A 97 -10.32 0.32 -7.10
CA ASP A 97 -11.55 -0.41 -7.36
C ASP A 97 -11.91 -0.41 -8.86
N GLU A 98 -11.74 0.72 -9.55
CA GLU A 98 -11.94 0.83 -11.00
C GLU A 98 -10.95 -0.05 -11.79
N ILE A 99 -9.65 -0.02 -11.43
CA ILE A 99 -8.61 -0.83 -12.10
C ILE A 99 -8.84 -2.33 -11.88
N VAL A 100 -9.22 -2.73 -10.65
CA VAL A 100 -9.53 -4.13 -10.31
C VAL A 100 -10.81 -4.59 -11.02
N SER A 101 -11.81 -3.72 -11.14
CA SER A 101 -13.04 -4.00 -11.89
C SER A 101 -12.77 -4.19 -13.38
N TRP A 102 -11.94 -3.33 -13.99
CA TRP A 102 -11.54 -3.44 -15.39
C TRP A 102 -10.86 -4.79 -15.70
N ARG A 103 -9.96 -5.25 -14.80
CA ARG A 103 -9.25 -6.52 -14.97
C ARG A 103 -10.15 -7.77 -14.83
N LYS A 104 -11.31 -7.65 -14.17
CA LYS A 104 -12.27 -8.75 -14.03
C LYS A 104 -13.23 -8.90 -15.22
N ASN A 105 -13.31 -7.88 -16.09
CA ASN A 105 -14.17 -7.85 -17.27
C ASN A 105 -13.40 -8.14 -18.57
N GLN A 106 -12.21 -8.72 -18.46
CA GLN A 106 -11.38 -9.27 -19.55
C GLN A 106 -11.25 -10.79 -19.32
#